data_AF-A0A1Z4EFD9-F1
#
_entry.id   AF-A0A1Z4EFD9-F1
#
_cell.length_a   1.000
_cell.length_b   1.000
_cell.length_c   1.000
_cell.angle_alpha   90.00
_cell.angle_beta   90.00
_cell.angle_gamma   90.00
#
_symmetry.space_group_name_H-M   'P 1'
#
loop_
_entity.id
_entity.type
_entity.pdbx_description
1 polymer ?
#
loop_
_entity_poly.entity_id
_entity_poly.type
_entity_poly.pdbx_seq_one_letter_code
_entity_poly.pdbx_strand_id
1 'polypeptide(L)'
;MFGFPAHYGKNWPALNDCLSDVFDDPVDARFAAAALHLGPLLTDAERRYLTCEATGEVWFERDGEAIGAGRTTRLISRRLRRALEHRDRACVEPGCGASRGLHAHHLQHREDGGPTELANLVPVCAYHHRLHHQGGITLTGPAADLVVTDSDGRRLDAGSLAHPPSQAPPDVPPCPGPTGERAQWWWYTPFQPHPPPTTN
;
A
#
# COMPACT_ATOMS: atom_id res chain seq x y z
N MET A 1 -25.65 -34.06 32.19
CA MET A 1 -25.88 -35.12 31.20
C MET A 1 -27.20 -34.82 30.51
N PHE A 2 -27.17 -34.01 29.44
CA PHE A 2 -28.36 -33.72 28.64
C PHE A 2 -27.96 -33.82 27.17
N GLY A 3 -28.39 -34.91 26.54
CA GLY A 3 -28.25 -35.15 25.12
C GLY A 3 -29.43 -34.55 24.34
N PHE A 4 -29.15 -34.07 23.14
CA PHE A 4 -30.14 -33.80 22.10
C PHE A 4 -29.89 -34.75 20.92
N PRO A 5 -30.95 -35.32 20.31
CA PRO A 5 -30.83 -36.30 19.26
C PRO A 5 -30.55 -35.66 17.89
N ALA A 6 -29.86 -36.44 17.05
CA ALA A 6 -29.64 -36.17 15.64
C ALA A 6 -30.96 -36.14 14.87
N HIS A 7 -31.10 -35.21 13.91
CA HIS A 7 -31.55 -35.44 12.53
C HIS A 7 -31.66 -34.09 11.81
N TYR A 8 -30.65 -33.72 11.03
CA TYR A 8 -30.85 -33.01 9.77
C TYR A 8 -29.70 -33.37 8.84
N GLY A 9 -29.95 -34.39 8.02
CA GLY A 9 -29.10 -34.72 6.89
C GLY A 9 -29.26 -33.67 5.80
N LYS A 10 -28.25 -32.82 5.67
CA LYS A 10 -27.90 -32.16 4.41
C LYS A 10 -26.39 -32.25 4.31
N ASN A 11 -25.92 -33.25 3.54
CA ASN A 11 -24.55 -33.36 3.09
C ASN A 11 -24.20 -32.07 2.35
N TRP A 12 -23.42 -31.20 2.99
CA TRP A 12 -22.66 -30.16 2.32
C TRP A 12 -21.30 -30.76 2.02
N PRO A 13 -21.01 -31.21 0.78
CA PRO A 13 -19.63 -31.46 0.43
C PRO A 13 -18.91 -30.11 0.46
N ALA A 14 -17.78 -30.08 1.17
CA ALA A 14 -16.77 -29.05 1.26
C ALA A 14 -16.93 -27.85 0.30
N LEU A 15 -17.45 -26.73 0.80
CA LEU A 15 -17.31 -25.40 0.19
C LEU A 15 -15.91 -24.83 0.48
N ASN A 16 -14.87 -25.61 0.19
CA ASN A 16 -13.48 -25.21 0.34
C ASN A 16 -12.73 -25.20 -1.00
N ASP A 17 -13.45 -25.25 -2.12
CA ASP A 17 -12.87 -25.62 -3.43
C ASP A 17 -13.37 -24.70 -4.57
N CYS A 18 -13.30 -23.39 -4.38
CA CYS A 18 -13.60 -22.38 -5.42
C CYS A 18 -12.69 -21.15 -5.34
N LEU A 19 -11.47 -21.34 -4.83
CA LEU A 19 -10.40 -20.32 -4.87
C LEU A 19 -9.10 -20.85 -5.50
N SER A 20 -9.09 -22.13 -5.88
CA SER A 20 -8.17 -22.74 -6.84
C SER A 20 -8.96 -23.01 -8.14
N ASP A 21 -8.25 -23.14 -9.25
CA ASP A 21 -8.75 -23.54 -10.56
C ASP A 21 -9.09 -22.38 -11.51
N VAL A 22 -8.07 -21.56 -11.73
CA VAL A 22 -7.68 -21.21 -13.10
C VAL A 22 -6.49 -22.12 -13.44
N PHE A 23 -6.41 -22.62 -14.67
CA PHE A 23 -5.39 -23.51 -15.26
C PHE A 23 -5.66 -25.03 -15.19
N ASP A 24 -6.30 -25.56 -16.24
CA ASP A 24 -6.03 -26.95 -16.69
C ASP A 24 -6.04 -27.02 -18.22
N ASP A 25 -4.89 -26.71 -18.83
CA ASP A 25 -4.24 -27.52 -19.89
C ASP A 25 -2.73 -27.18 -19.86
N PRO A 26 -1.82 -28.14 -20.07
CA PRO A 26 -0.70 -28.44 -19.18
C PRO A 26 0.46 -27.46 -19.37
N VAL A 27 0.38 -26.29 -18.73
CA VAL A 27 1.55 -25.58 -18.24
C VAL A 27 1.45 -25.62 -16.73
N ASP A 28 2.17 -26.56 -16.14
CA ASP A 28 2.54 -26.64 -14.72
C ASP A 28 2.18 -25.34 -13.95
N ALA A 29 1.09 -25.36 -13.19
CA ALA A 29 0.63 -24.27 -12.31
C ALA A 29 1.64 -24.03 -11.17
N ARG A 30 2.81 -23.49 -11.54
CA ARG A 30 3.92 -23.19 -10.63
C ARG A 30 4.05 -21.70 -10.35
N PHE A 31 3.32 -20.84 -11.07
CA PHE A 31 3.41 -19.38 -10.94
C PHE A 31 2.07 -18.67 -11.20
N ALA A 32 1.67 -17.77 -10.32
CA ALA A 32 0.55 -16.85 -10.57
C ALA A 32 0.98 -15.83 -11.64
N ALA A 33 0.30 -15.77 -12.79
CA ALA A 33 0.60 -14.79 -13.85
C ALA A 33 -0.46 -13.68 -13.90
N ALA A 34 -0.04 -12.45 -14.16
CA ALA A 34 -0.95 -11.32 -14.42
C ALA A 34 -0.37 -10.44 -15.52
N ALA A 35 -1.24 -9.83 -16.33
CA ALA A 35 -0.84 -8.96 -17.43
C ALA A 35 -1.80 -7.76 -17.54
N LEU A 36 -1.32 -6.68 -18.13
CA LEU A 36 -2.21 -5.60 -18.59
C LEU A 36 -2.97 -6.07 -19.84
N HIS A 37 -4.16 -5.51 -20.07
CA HIS A 37 -4.93 -5.81 -21.28
C HIS A 37 -4.10 -5.48 -22.53
N LEU A 38 -3.79 -6.50 -23.33
CA LEU A 38 -2.90 -6.42 -24.51
C LEU A 38 -1.51 -5.82 -24.20
N GLY A 39 -1.04 -5.99 -22.95
CA GLY A 39 0.21 -5.43 -22.47
C GLY A 39 1.19 -6.48 -21.95
N PRO A 40 2.32 -6.03 -21.36
CA PRO A 40 3.32 -6.93 -20.83
C PRO A 40 2.80 -7.69 -19.60
N LEU A 41 3.49 -8.78 -19.28
CA LEU A 41 3.37 -9.46 -17.98
C LEU A 41 3.77 -8.49 -16.87
N LEU A 42 3.01 -8.53 -15.78
CA LEU A 42 3.31 -7.80 -14.56
C LEU A 42 4.35 -8.56 -13.76
N THR A 43 5.28 -7.82 -13.16
CA THR A 43 6.15 -8.35 -12.11
C THR A 43 5.32 -8.71 -10.87
N ASP A 44 5.85 -9.56 -10.00
CA ASP A 44 5.19 -9.90 -8.72
C ASP A 44 4.88 -8.66 -7.88
N ALA A 45 5.80 -7.70 -7.84
CA ALA A 45 5.62 -6.43 -7.13
C ALA A 45 4.45 -5.61 -7.71
N GLU A 46 4.33 -5.52 -9.03
CA GLU A 46 3.22 -4.81 -9.68
C GLU A 46 1.89 -5.54 -9.48
N ARG A 47 1.87 -6.87 -9.61
CA ARG A 47 0.68 -7.69 -9.38
C ARG A 47 0.15 -7.49 -7.95
N ARG A 48 1.02 -7.60 -6.94
CA ARG A 48 0.66 -7.38 -5.53
C ARG A 48 0.20 -5.95 -5.27
N TYR A 49 0.93 -4.97 -5.80
CA TYR A 49 0.57 -3.55 -5.65
C TYR A 49 -0.81 -3.23 -6.21
N LEU A 50 -1.10 -3.68 -7.42
CA LEU A 50 -2.36 -3.41 -8.09
C LEU A 50 -3.54 -4.14 -7.42
N THR A 51 -3.32 -5.34 -6.90
CA THR A 51 -4.38 -6.15 -6.26
C THR A 51 -4.70 -5.75 -4.82
N CYS A 52 -3.87 -4.94 -4.15
CA CYS A 52 -4.11 -4.51 -2.76
C CYS A 52 -5.42 -3.73 -2.55
N GLU A 53 -5.81 -2.84 -3.47
CA GLU A 53 -7.06 -2.05 -3.40
C GLU A 53 -7.76 -2.00 -4.77
N ALA A 54 -7.72 -3.10 -5.52
CA ALA A 54 -8.34 -3.12 -6.84
C ALA A 54 -9.87 -2.99 -6.77
N THR A 55 -10.42 -2.47 -7.86
CA THR A 55 -11.79 -2.75 -8.26
C THR A 55 -11.72 -3.75 -9.39
N GLY A 56 -12.35 -4.91 -9.23
CA GLY A 56 -12.19 -6.03 -10.15
C GLY A 56 -13.53 -6.64 -10.56
N GLU A 57 -13.48 -7.39 -11.64
CA GLU A 57 -14.57 -8.19 -12.17
C GLU A 57 -14.06 -9.61 -12.34
N VAL A 58 -14.91 -10.59 -12.02
CA VAL A 58 -14.59 -12.00 -12.18
C VAL A 58 -15.11 -12.44 -13.55
N TRP A 59 -14.28 -13.12 -14.33
CA TRP A 59 -14.67 -13.71 -15.60
C TRP A 59 -14.82 -15.21 -15.41
N PHE A 60 -15.88 -15.78 -15.98
CA PHE A 60 -16.15 -17.20 -15.98
C PHE A 60 -15.77 -17.77 -17.33
N GLU A 61 -14.96 -18.80 -17.33
CA GLU A 61 -14.51 -19.49 -18.55
C GLU A 61 -14.85 -20.97 -18.47
N ARG A 62 -15.11 -21.58 -19.63
CA ARG A 62 -15.28 -23.02 -19.79
C ARG A 62 -14.59 -23.42 -21.09
N ASP A 63 -13.67 -24.38 -21.02
CA ASP A 63 -12.93 -24.90 -22.18
C ASP A 63 -12.22 -23.79 -23.00
N GLY A 64 -11.69 -22.78 -22.31
CA GLY A 64 -11.01 -21.62 -22.92
C GLY A 64 -11.95 -20.57 -23.52
N GLU A 65 -13.27 -20.73 -23.40
CA GLU A 65 -14.27 -19.77 -23.86
C GLU A 65 -14.87 -18.99 -22.68
N ALA A 66 -14.92 -17.67 -22.79
CA ALA A 66 -15.56 -16.81 -21.79
C ALA A 66 -17.09 -16.96 -21.84
N ILE A 67 -17.65 -17.59 -20.80
CA ILE A 67 -19.09 -17.87 -20.69
C ILE A 67 -19.86 -16.78 -19.93
N GLY A 68 -19.17 -15.86 -19.28
CA GLY A 68 -19.80 -14.71 -18.64
C GLY A 68 -18.86 -13.92 -17.74
N ALA A 69 -19.35 -12.81 -17.22
CA ALA A 69 -18.62 -11.99 -16.26
C ALA A 69 -19.51 -11.55 -15.10
N GLY A 70 -18.89 -11.44 -13.92
CA GLY A 70 -19.52 -10.99 -12.69
C GLY A 70 -19.70 -9.48 -12.67
N ARG A 71 -20.15 -8.94 -11.54
CA ARG A 71 -20.22 -7.48 -11.37
C ARG A 71 -18.88 -6.93 -10.93
N THR A 72 -18.47 -5.82 -11.55
CA THR A 72 -17.38 -5.00 -11.05
C THR A 72 -17.61 -4.65 -9.58
N THR A 73 -16.71 -5.10 -8.72
CA THR A 73 -16.81 -4.96 -7.27
C THR A 73 -15.49 -4.46 -6.70
N ARG A 74 -15.56 -3.56 -5.71
CA ARG A 74 -14.37 -3.16 -4.96
C ARG A 74 -13.97 -4.29 -4.05
N LEU A 75 -12.70 -4.66 -4.08
CA LEU A 75 -12.17 -5.65 -3.15
C LEU A 75 -12.36 -5.18 -1.71
N ILE A 76 -12.04 -3.92 -1.44
CA ILE A 76 -12.26 -3.29 -0.13
C ILE A 76 -13.57 -2.50 -0.17
N SER A 77 -14.55 -2.94 0.63
CA SER A 77 -15.85 -2.29 0.69
C SER A 77 -15.73 -0.85 1.22
N ARG A 78 -16.66 0.03 0.82
CA ARG A 78 -16.69 1.42 1.30
C ARG A 78 -16.82 1.51 2.83
N ARG A 79 -17.53 0.57 3.45
CA ARG A 79 -17.70 0.52 4.91
C ARG A 79 -16.38 0.18 5.59
N LEU A 80 -15.68 -0.83 5.08
CA LEU A 80 -14.38 -1.24 5.62
C LEU A 80 -13.34 -0.14 5.44
N ARG A 81 -13.32 0.51 4.27
CA ARG A 81 -12.46 1.66 3.98
C ARG A 81 -12.65 2.80 4.98
N ARG A 82 -13.92 3.15 5.30
CA ARG A 82 -14.23 4.17 6.31
C ARG A 82 -13.79 3.76 7.71
N ALA A 83 -13.92 2.49 8.07
CA ALA A 83 -13.47 1.97 9.36
C ALA A 83 -11.94 2.07 9.49
N LEU A 84 -11.22 1.75 8.40
CA LEU A 84 -9.76 1.89 8.31
C LEU A 84 -9.32 3.35 8.52
N GLU A 85 -9.91 4.28 7.77
CA GLU A 85 -9.64 5.72 7.88
C GLU A 85 -10.05 6.32 9.24
N HIS A 86 -10.96 5.67 9.96
CA HIS A 86 -11.32 6.08 11.31
C HIS A 86 -10.28 5.64 12.34
N ARG A 87 -9.81 4.39 12.23
CA ARG A 87 -8.77 3.80 13.10
C ARG A 87 -7.44 4.52 12.91
N ASP A 88 -7.03 4.69 11.66
CA ASP A 88 -5.72 5.21 11.29
C ASP A 88 -5.89 6.46 10.42
N ARG A 89 -5.38 7.59 10.90
CA ARG A 89 -5.58 8.91 10.26
C ARG A 89 -4.50 9.29 9.25
N ALA A 90 -3.42 8.53 9.21
CA ALA A 90 -2.26 8.79 8.37
C ALA A 90 -1.64 7.47 7.88
N CYS A 91 -0.71 7.58 6.94
CA CYS A 91 0.17 6.48 6.53
C CYS A 91 0.84 5.87 7.76
N VAL A 92 0.82 4.54 7.87
CA VAL A 92 1.40 3.79 9.00
C VAL A 92 2.92 3.77 9.03
N GLU A 93 3.55 4.19 7.93
CA GLU A 93 5.01 4.35 7.90
C GLU A 93 5.45 5.42 8.94
N PRO A 94 6.44 5.10 9.81
CA PRO A 94 6.87 5.99 10.87
C PRO A 94 7.48 7.31 10.37
N GLY A 95 6.74 8.41 10.55
CA GLY A 95 7.21 9.76 10.21
C GLY A 95 6.66 10.34 8.91
N CYS A 96 5.98 9.55 8.07
CA CYS A 96 5.40 10.02 6.81
C CYS A 96 4.40 11.18 6.96
N GLY A 97 3.50 11.11 7.94
CA GLY A 97 2.47 12.13 8.21
C GLY A 97 1.40 12.32 7.11
N ALA A 98 1.49 11.64 5.96
CA ALA A 98 0.50 11.75 4.89
C ALA A 98 -0.87 11.28 5.36
N SER A 99 -1.90 12.12 5.19
CA SER A 99 -3.29 11.85 5.62
C SER A 99 -4.30 11.80 4.46
N ARG A 100 -3.84 12.00 3.23
CA ARG A 100 -4.65 12.00 2.00
C ARG A 100 -4.02 11.08 0.95
N GLY A 101 -4.84 10.57 0.04
CA GLY A 101 -4.37 9.66 -1.00
C GLY A 101 -3.80 8.35 -0.44
N LEU A 102 -4.35 7.89 0.68
CA LEU A 102 -3.94 6.63 1.31
C LEU A 102 -4.53 5.46 0.54
N HIS A 103 -3.76 4.40 0.36
CA HIS A 103 -4.21 3.13 -0.18
C HIS A 103 -4.41 2.17 0.99
N ALA A 104 -5.41 1.30 0.90
CA ALA A 104 -5.64 0.26 1.89
C ALA A 104 -4.83 -0.97 1.48
N HIS A 105 -3.82 -1.28 2.29
CA HIS A 105 -2.86 -2.32 2.04
C HIS A 105 -3.16 -3.54 2.90
N HIS A 106 -3.12 -4.74 2.32
CA HIS A 106 -3.29 -6.00 3.03
C HIS A 106 -1.94 -6.48 3.57
N LEU A 107 -1.84 -6.75 4.87
CA LEU A 107 -0.60 -7.22 5.52
C LEU A 107 -0.25 -8.65 5.10
N GLN A 108 -1.24 -9.54 5.09
CA GLN A 108 -1.20 -10.75 4.27
C GLN A 108 -1.88 -10.42 2.95
N HIS A 109 -1.15 -10.46 1.83
CA HIS A 109 -1.71 -10.11 0.54
C HIS A 109 -2.94 -10.97 0.22
N ARG A 110 -3.90 -10.34 -0.46
CA ARG A 110 -5.11 -11.04 -0.91
C ARG A 110 -4.79 -12.16 -1.90
N GLU A 111 -3.79 -11.97 -2.76
CA GLU A 111 -3.35 -13.04 -3.68
C GLU A 111 -2.79 -14.26 -2.94
N ASP A 112 -2.25 -14.06 -1.73
CA ASP A 112 -1.76 -15.11 -0.84
C ASP A 112 -2.87 -15.61 0.13
N GLY A 113 -4.14 -15.38 -0.22
CA GLY A 113 -5.31 -15.79 0.58
C GLY A 113 -5.61 -14.92 1.80
N GLY A 114 -5.00 -13.74 1.92
CA GLY A 114 -5.22 -12.84 3.04
C GLY A 114 -6.67 -12.31 3.13
N PRO A 115 -7.28 -12.29 4.32
CA PRO A 115 -8.67 -11.87 4.48
C PRO A 115 -8.83 -10.36 4.25
N THR A 116 -9.93 -9.95 3.62
CA THR A 116 -10.28 -8.53 3.48
C THR A 116 -11.06 -8.03 4.70
N GLU A 117 -10.34 -7.80 5.78
CA GLU A 117 -10.90 -7.35 7.06
C GLU A 117 -10.03 -6.28 7.73
N LEU A 118 -10.57 -5.58 8.72
CA LEU A 118 -9.90 -4.42 9.32
C LEU A 118 -8.56 -4.80 9.97
N ALA A 119 -8.46 -5.98 10.58
CA ALA A 119 -7.26 -6.45 11.25
C ALA A 119 -6.08 -6.74 10.28
N ASN A 120 -6.38 -7.05 9.03
CA ASN A 120 -5.40 -7.32 7.98
C ASN A 120 -5.12 -6.11 7.08
N LEU A 121 -5.79 -4.97 7.31
CA LEU A 121 -5.62 -3.77 6.48
C LEU A 121 -4.88 -2.68 7.23
N VAL A 122 -4.04 -1.91 6.53
CA VAL A 122 -3.40 -0.68 7.03
C VAL A 122 -3.41 0.41 5.95
N PRO A 123 -3.57 1.70 6.29
CA PRO A 123 -3.44 2.75 5.29
C PRO A 123 -1.98 3.10 5.01
N VAL A 124 -1.61 3.17 3.73
CA VAL A 124 -0.24 3.50 3.29
C VAL A 124 -0.33 4.52 2.16
N CYS A 125 0.51 5.55 2.14
CA CYS A 125 0.52 6.50 1.02
C CYS A 125 1.03 5.83 -0.26
N ALA A 126 0.72 6.40 -1.44
CA ALA A 126 1.15 5.82 -2.72
C ALA A 126 2.67 5.59 -2.83
N TYR A 127 3.48 6.44 -2.20
CA TYR A 127 4.94 6.29 -2.17
C TYR A 127 5.36 5.07 -1.34
N HIS A 128 5.00 5.02 -0.05
CA HIS A 128 5.37 3.90 0.83
C HIS A 128 4.71 2.59 0.43
N HIS A 129 3.56 2.65 -0.23
CA HIS A 129 2.91 1.46 -0.75
C HIS A 129 3.76 0.85 -1.87
N ARG A 130 4.20 1.64 -2.86
CA ARG A 130 5.13 1.17 -3.90
C ARG A 130 6.46 0.70 -3.30
N LEU A 131 7.01 1.47 -2.37
CA LEU A 131 8.27 1.15 -1.71
C LEU A 131 8.20 -0.21 -1.00
N HIS A 132 7.07 -0.53 -0.39
CA HIS A 132 6.84 -1.83 0.24
C HIS A 132 6.87 -2.98 -0.78
N HIS A 133 6.09 -2.87 -1.87
CA HIS A 133 6.06 -3.91 -2.90
C HIS A 133 7.39 -4.06 -3.66
N GLN A 134 8.19 -3.01 -3.69
CA GLN A 134 9.54 -3.03 -4.26
C GLN A 134 10.61 -3.57 -3.30
N GLY A 135 10.24 -3.92 -2.05
CA GLY A 135 11.17 -4.43 -1.04
C GLY A 135 12.04 -3.34 -0.37
N GLY A 136 11.74 -2.06 -0.59
CA GLY A 136 12.44 -0.96 0.09
C GLY A 136 12.04 -0.80 1.56
N ILE A 137 10.82 -1.21 1.91
CA ILE A 137 10.36 -1.34 3.30
C ILE A 137 9.53 -2.61 3.48
N THR A 138 9.48 -3.15 4.69
CA THR A 138 8.63 -4.29 5.03
C THR A 138 7.63 -3.91 6.11
N LEU A 139 6.36 -4.24 5.90
CA LEU A 139 5.27 -4.08 6.87
C LEU A 139 4.95 -5.46 7.44
N THR A 140 5.19 -5.68 8.73
CA THR A 140 5.01 -7.00 9.38
C THR A 140 4.27 -6.90 10.71
N GLY A 141 3.66 -8.01 11.13
CA GLY A 141 2.90 -8.08 12.37
C GLY A 141 1.42 -7.73 12.19
N PRO A 142 0.63 -7.80 13.28
CA PRO A 142 -0.78 -7.42 13.25
C PRO A 142 -0.93 -5.90 13.10
N ALA A 143 -2.02 -5.42 12.51
CA ALA A 143 -2.25 -3.99 12.32
C ALA A 143 -2.20 -3.15 13.62
N ALA A 144 -2.46 -3.76 14.79
CA ALA A 144 -2.39 -3.11 16.09
C ALA A 144 -0.97 -2.96 16.65
N ASP A 145 -0.01 -3.76 16.16
CA ASP A 145 1.40 -3.75 16.58
C ASP A 145 2.29 -3.90 15.34
N LEU A 146 2.04 -3.01 14.37
CA LEU A 146 2.71 -3.04 13.09
C LEU A 146 4.19 -2.67 13.26
N VAL A 147 5.06 -3.50 12.72
CA VAL A 147 6.49 -3.24 12.62
C VAL A 147 6.84 -2.90 11.18
N VAL A 148 7.46 -1.73 11.00
CA VAL A 148 7.99 -1.30 9.71
C VAL A 148 9.52 -1.39 9.74
N THR A 149 10.12 -2.03 8.75
CA THR A 149 11.58 -2.11 8.59
C THR A 149 12.03 -1.58 7.24
N ASP A 150 13.28 -1.15 7.15
CA ASP A 150 13.95 -0.88 5.87
C ASP A 150 14.30 -2.18 5.12
N SER A 151 14.95 -2.05 3.96
CA SER A 151 15.44 -3.16 3.14
C SER A 151 16.51 -4.02 3.82
N ASP A 152 17.18 -3.48 4.84
CA ASP A 152 18.21 -4.18 5.62
C ASP A 152 17.64 -4.82 6.89
N GLY A 153 16.32 -4.73 7.10
CA GLY A 153 15.61 -5.27 8.26
C GLY A 153 15.73 -4.42 9.53
N ARG A 154 16.27 -3.20 9.45
CA ARG A 154 16.29 -2.27 10.60
C ARG A 154 14.91 -1.68 10.80
N ARG A 155 14.44 -1.67 12.04
CA ARG A 155 13.16 -1.04 12.40
C ARG A 155 13.22 0.47 12.10
N LEU A 156 12.18 0.96 11.44
CA LEU A 156 11.96 2.39 11.25
C LEU A 156 11.21 2.92 12.46
N ASP A 157 11.67 4.05 12.98
CA ASP A 157 11.05 4.74 14.10
C ASP A 157 10.71 6.17 13.69
N ALA A 158 9.59 6.69 14.16
CA ALA A 158 9.19 8.09 13.91
C ALA A 158 10.05 9.11 14.71
N GLY A 159 11.11 8.64 15.36
CA GLY A 159 12.01 9.45 16.15
C GLY A 159 12.80 10.43 15.28
N SER A 160 13.08 11.60 15.85
CA SER A 160 14.01 12.53 15.20
C SER A 160 15.39 11.88 15.10
N LEU A 161 15.96 11.84 13.89
CA LEU A 161 17.38 11.57 13.70
C LEU A 161 18.28 12.64 14.33
N ALA A 162 17.71 13.79 14.71
CA ALA A 162 18.42 14.78 15.49
C ALA A 162 18.69 14.22 16.89
N HIS A 163 19.87 13.63 17.05
CA HIS A 163 20.44 13.41 18.36
C HIS A 163 20.88 14.76 18.93
N PRO A 164 20.57 15.08 20.20
CA PRO A 164 21.22 16.18 20.88
C PRO A 164 22.73 16.04 20.69
N PRO A 165 23.45 17.12 20.31
CA PRO A 165 24.89 17.02 20.12
C PRO A 165 25.53 16.47 21.40
N SER A 166 26.18 15.31 21.29
CA SER A 166 26.88 14.66 22.41
C SER A 166 28.22 15.30 22.73
N GLN A 167 28.69 16.16 21.83
CA GLN A 167 29.92 16.94 21.96
C GLN A 167 29.58 18.38 22.29
N ALA A 168 30.49 19.07 22.98
CA ALA A 168 30.38 20.50 23.19
C ALA A 168 30.23 21.20 21.82
N PRO A 169 29.43 22.28 21.74
CA PRO A 169 29.39 23.10 20.54
C PRO A 169 30.83 23.45 20.13
N PRO A 170 31.17 23.40 18.83
CA PRO A 170 32.49 23.85 18.39
C PRO A 170 32.72 25.28 18.86
N ASP A 171 33.96 25.60 19.25
CA ASP A 171 34.36 26.96 19.63
C ASP A 171 34.43 27.83 18.37
N VAL A 172 33.25 28.23 17.90
CA VAL A 172 33.08 29.10 16.74
C VAL A 172 32.85 30.50 17.28
N PRO A 173 33.66 31.50 16.86
CA PRO A 173 33.40 32.89 17.23
C PRO A 173 31.97 33.27 16.81
N PRO A 174 31.29 34.14 17.56
CA PRO A 174 29.94 34.59 17.21
C PRO A 174 29.90 35.01 15.74
N CYS A 175 28.90 34.53 15.00
CA CYS A 175 28.67 34.98 13.64
C CYS A 175 28.65 36.52 13.67
N PRO A 176 29.58 37.21 12.98
CA PRO A 176 29.74 38.67 13.10
C PRO A 176 28.53 39.46 12.54
N GLY A 177 27.48 38.76 12.12
CA GLY A 177 26.35 39.32 11.38
C GLY A 177 26.74 39.62 9.94
N PRO A 178 25.77 40.05 9.11
CA PRO A 178 26.09 40.59 7.81
C PRO A 178 26.98 41.83 7.99
N THR A 179 28.12 41.85 7.31
CA THR A 179 29.13 42.91 7.25
C THR A 179 28.63 44.21 6.60
N GLY A 180 27.33 44.31 6.29
CA GLY A 180 26.74 45.44 5.57
C GLY A 180 27.08 45.49 4.08
N GLU A 181 27.70 44.44 3.53
CA GLU A 181 27.97 44.33 2.09
C GLU A 181 26.65 44.34 1.32
N ARG A 182 26.64 44.98 0.14
CA ARG A 182 25.48 44.90 -0.74
C ARG A 182 25.26 43.46 -1.16
N ALA A 183 24.02 42.97 -0.99
CA ALA A 183 23.62 41.69 -1.54
C ALA A 183 24.04 41.59 -3.01
N GLN A 184 24.85 40.58 -3.33
CA GLN A 184 25.29 40.30 -4.68
C GLN A 184 24.16 39.58 -5.42
N TRP A 185 23.22 40.36 -5.96
CA TRP A 185 22.05 39.87 -6.69
C TRP A 185 22.38 39.05 -7.94
N TRP A 186 23.65 38.94 -8.36
CA TRP A 186 24.06 38.04 -9.45
C TRP A 186 23.66 36.58 -9.15
N TRP A 187 23.79 36.13 -7.89
CA TRP A 187 23.44 34.77 -7.49
C TRP A 187 21.95 34.57 -7.16
N TYR A 188 21.14 35.62 -7.27
CA TYR A 188 19.72 35.58 -6.95
C TYR A 188 18.92 36.27 -8.05
N THR A 189 18.26 35.48 -8.91
CA THR A 189 17.29 36.01 -9.87
C THR A 189 15.93 36.13 -9.17
N PRO A 190 15.51 37.32 -8.69
CA PRO A 190 14.20 37.45 -8.08
C PRO A 190 13.12 37.12 -9.12
N PHE A 191 12.16 36.28 -8.74
CA PHE A 191 10.98 36.01 -9.56
C PHE A 191 10.25 37.33 -9.84
N GLN A 192 10.23 37.76 -11.10
CA GLN A 192 9.38 38.87 -11.56
C GLN A 192 8.10 38.28 -12.15
N PRO A 193 6.92 38.44 -11.52
CA PRO A 193 5.67 37.99 -12.12
C PRO A 193 5.42 38.75 -13.43
N HIS A 194 5.03 38.03 -14.48
CA HIS A 194 4.65 38.67 -15.75
C HIS A 194 3.41 39.55 -15.54
N PRO A 195 3.38 40.75 -16.17
CA PRO A 195 2.16 41.55 -16.19
C PRO A 195 1.03 40.73 -16.83
N PRO A 196 -0.22 40.86 -16.35
CA PRO A 196 -1.36 40.17 -16.96
C PRO A 196 -1.48 40.59 -18.44
N PRO A 197 -1.85 39.66 -19.34
CA PRO A 197 -2.01 39.99 -20.75
C PRO A 197 -3.05 41.09 -20.90
N THR A 198 -2.71 42.14 -21.65
CA THR A 198 -3.66 43.19 -22.02
C THR A 198 -4.67 42.59 -22.99
N THR A 199 -5.91 42.44 -22.54
CA THR A 199 -7.06 42.16 -23.42
C THR A 199 -7.23 43.34 -24.37
N ASN A 200 -7.01 43.11 -25.66
CA ASN A 200 -7.42 44.00 -26.74
C ASN A 200 -8.78 43.52 -27.28
#